data_AF-A0AAD7HYM5-F1
#
_entry.id   AF-A0AAD7HYM5-F1
#
_cell.length_a   1.000
_cell.length_b   1.000
_cell.length_c   1.000
_cell.angle_alpha   90.00
_cell.angle_beta   90.00
_cell.angle_gamma   90.00
#
_symmetry.space_group_name_H-M   'P 1'
#
loop_
_entity.id
_entity.type
_entity.pdbx_description
1 polymer ?
#
loop_
_entity_poly.entity_id
_entity_poly.type
_entity_poly.pdbx_seq_one_letter_code
_entity_poly.pdbx_strand_id
1 'polypeptide(L)'
;MCRFFTAAASALPSFSFQSRPVLPLEMPSIPAAENALGTIGTVCWMIQIIPQLWKSWHEKSTDGLSHWLVLLWGISAGFLGAYTIVLDLNIPLILQPQLFGVLSLISWGQCQYYGERRSGRTATAMAVGAMLLVGGFEAGMVFALRSAYNARTEAGLHGVQFLGIFSSVLISLALLPQYLEIWRLREVVGLSVLFMAVDMLGGVFSDLSLAFKGGEFNVIAAVTYTLVVGLDGIVILAALILNPRAEKRRRLAGTDLEEAPVESTTITRVASLCPSAKETPPDDISPPSLDAGQDGGVEKA
;
A
#
# COMPACT_ATOMS: atom_id res chain seq x y z
N MET A 1 45.65 -66.39 -20.28
CA MET A 1 44.55 -65.57 -19.71
C MET A 1 45.05 -64.98 -18.40
N CYS A 2 44.82 -63.69 -18.18
CA CYS A 2 45.43 -62.78 -17.18
C CYS A 2 46.86 -62.30 -17.51
N ARG A 3 47.05 -60.98 -17.38
CA ARG A 3 48.25 -60.15 -17.65
C ARG A 3 48.40 -59.59 -19.07
N PHE A 4 47.49 -58.72 -19.50
CA PHE A 4 47.77 -57.77 -20.61
C PHE A 4 47.07 -56.41 -20.52
N PHE A 5 46.46 -56.04 -19.39
CA PHE A 5 45.85 -54.71 -19.21
C PHE A 5 46.41 -54.02 -17.97
N THR A 6 47.68 -53.62 -18.02
CA THR A 6 48.30 -52.80 -16.97
C THR A 6 49.33 -51.86 -17.58
N ALA A 7 48.91 -51.03 -18.55
CA ALA A 7 49.73 -49.92 -19.08
C ALA A 7 48.90 -48.99 -20.00
N ALA A 8 47.89 -48.30 -19.48
CA ALA A 8 47.24 -47.19 -20.20
C ALA A 8 46.36 -46.31 -19.30
N ALA A 9 46.86 -45.87 -18.14
CA ALA A 9 46.11 -44.98 -17.25
C ALA A 9 47.01 -43.98 -16.50
N SER A 10 48.02 -43.43 -17.17
CA SER A 10 48.96 -42.47 -16.54
C SER A 10 49.30 -41.27 -17.43
N ALA A 11 48.33 -40.77 -18.21
CA ALA A 11 48.51 -39.56 -19.01
C ALA A 11 47.19 -38.79 -19.25
N LEU A 12 46.35 -38.67 -18.23
CA LEU A 12 45.30 -37.65 -18.24
C LEU A 12 45.81 -36.45 -17.44
N PRO A 13 45.89 -35.25 -18.04
CA PRO A 13 46.20 -34.06 -17.26
C PRO A 13 45.08 -33.90 -16.23
N SER A 14 45.48 -33.82 -14.96
CA SER A 14 44.60 -33.46 -13.85
C SER A 14 44.03 -32.08 -14.16
N PHE A 15 42.84 -32.02 -14.76
CA PHE A 15 42.06 -30.81 -14.85
C PHE A 15 41.54 -30.53 -13.44
N SER A 16 42.42 -29.95 -12.61
CA SER A 16 42.02 -29.28 -11.39
C SER A 16 41.06 -28.18 -11.83
N PHE A 17 39.78 -28.37 -11.55
CA PHE A 17 38.79 -27.29 -11.65
C PHE A 17 39.16 -26.28 -10.56
N GLN A 18 40.12 -25.42 -10.89
CA GLN A 18 40.40 -24.23 -10.10
C GLN A 18 39.15 -23.38 -10.26
N SER A 19 38.21 -23.50 -9.32
CA SER A 19 37.14 -22.54 -9.13
C SER A 19 37.83 -21.19 -9.05
N ARG A 20 37.78 -20.40 -10.14
CA ARG A 20 38.18 -19.01 -10.07
C ARG A 20 37.33 -18.43 -8.94
N PRO A 21 37.92 -17.79 -7.92
CA PRO A 21 37.11 -17.02 -7.00
C PRO A 21 36.30 -16.06 -7.88
N VAL A 22 34.97 -16.20 -7.83
CA VAL A 22 34.10 -15.16 -8.35
C VAL A 22 34.50 -13.95 -7.53
N LEU A 23 35.27 -13.04 -8.14
CA LEU A 23 35.65 -11.79 -7.51
C LEU A 23 34.34 -11.22 -6.97
N PRO A 24 34.22 -10.93 -5.67
CA PRO A 24 33.07 -10.17 -5.21
C PRO A 24 33.00 -8.95 -6.13
N LEU A 25 31.83 -8.70 -6.73
CA LEU A 25 31.61 -7.44 -7.42
C LEU A 25 31.66 -6.37 -6.32
N GLU A 26 32.86 -5.94 -5.93
CA GLU A 26 33.10 -4.79 -5.08
C GLU A 26 32.70 -3.58 -5.90
N MET A 27 31.41 -3.26 -5.84
CA MET A 27 30.90 -2.01 -6.37
C MET A 27 31.60 -0.89 -5.60
N PRO A 28 32.21 0.09 -6.29
CA PRO A 28 32.82 1.22 -5.61
C PRO A 28 31.76 1.89 -4.74
N SER A 29 32.06 2.06 -3.45
CA SER A 29 31.17 2.78 -2.54
C SER A 29 31.08 4.22 -3.01
N ILE A 30 29.85 4.71 -3.19
CA ILE A 30 29.59 6.12 -3.50
C ILE A 30 28.66 6.63 -2.39
N PRO A 31 29.20 7.02 -1.22
CA PRO A 31 28.40 7.37 -0.04
C PRO A 31 27.39 8.50 -0.31
N ALA A 32 27.75 9.44 -1.17
CA ALA A 32 26.86 10.52 -1.58
C ALA A 32 25.62 10.00 -2.36
N ALA A 33 25.82 9.07 -3.29
CA ALA A 33 24.74 8.47 -4.06
C ALA A 33 23.87 7.57 -3.17
N GLU A 34 24.49 6.72 -2.34
CA GLU A 34 23.81 5.91 -1.33
C GLU A 34 22.88 6.77 -0.47
N ASN A 35 23.40 7.80 0.19
CA ASN A 35 22.58 8.63 1.09
C ASN A 35 21.53 9.46 0.33
N ALA A 36 21.85 9.98 -0.86
CA ALA A 36 20.90 10.74 -1.66
C ALA A 36 19.72 9.87 -2.12
N LEU A 37 19.99 8.68 -2.65
CA LEU A 37 18.98 7.75 -3.12
C LEU A 37 18.14 7.22 -1.95
N GLY A 38 18.78 6.86 -0.84
CA GLY A 38 18.08 6.47 0.38
C GLY A 38 17.15 7.58 0.88
N THR A 39 17.60 8.83 0.85
CA THR A 39 16.79 9.99 1.25
C THR A 39 15.57 10.17 0.34
N ILE A 40 15.76 10.06 -0.98
CA ILE A 40 14.65 10.14 -1.94
C ILE A 40 13.63 9.03 -1.65
N GLY A 41 14.10 7.80 -1.44
CA GLY A 41 13.24 6.66 -1.10
C GLY A 41 12.42 6.91 0.17
N THR A 42 13.08 7.37 1.24
CA THR A 42 12.42 7.72 2.50
C THR A 42 11.37 8.82 2.31
N VAL A 43 11.70 9.88 1.56
CA VAL A 43 10.76 10.99 1.28
C VAL A 43 9.54 10.51 0.49
N CYS A 44 9.72 9.63 -0.51
CA CYS A 44 8.62 9.03 -1.24
C CYS A 44 7.63 8.33 -0.28
N TRP A 45 8.11 7.51 0.65
CA TRP A 45 7.24 6.86 1.63
C TRP A 45 6.59 7.82 2.63
N MET A 46 7.21 8.96 2.94
CA MET A 46 6.56 9.99 3.75
C MET A 46 5.42 10.67 2.98
N ILE A 47 5.66 11.00 1.71
CA ILE A 47 4.66 11.57 0.80
C ILE A 47 3.52 10.59 0.55
N GLN A 48 3.79 9.28 0.57
CA GLN A 48 2.77 8.24 0.44
C GLN A 48 1.75 8.35 1.60
N ILE A 49 2.22 8.41 2.85
CA ILE A 49 1.32 8.30 4.01
C ILE A 49 0.79 9.64 4.56
N ILE A 50 1.56 10.73 4.53
CA ILE A 50 1.18 12.02 5.12
C ILE A 50 -0.14 12.58 4.55
N PRO A 51 -0.37 12.58 3.21
CA PRO A 51 -1.64 13.04 2.65
C PRO A 51 -2.84 12.24 3.14
N GLN A 52 -2.66 10.94 3.40
CA GLN A 52 -3.72 10.10 3.95
C GLN A 52 -4.05 10.48 5.40
N LEU A 53 -3.05 10.80 6.24
CA LEU A 53 -3.29 11.31 7.60
C LEU A 53 -4.03 12.65 7.57
N TRP A 54 -3.60 13.55 6.68
CA TRP A 54 -4.22 14.85 6.51
C TRP A 54 -5.66 14.71 6.02
N LYS A 55 -5.91 13.86 5.02
CA LYS A 55 -7.26 13.58 4.51
C LYS A 55 -8.17 13.06 5.62
N SER A 56 -7.73 12.04 6.37
CA SER A 56 -8.50 11.49 7.48
C SER A 56 -8.82 12.54 8.55
N TRP A 57 -7.87 13.42 8.86
CA TRP A 57 -8.09 14.51 9.80
C TRP A 57 -9.01 15.59 9.23
N HIS A 58 -8.91 15.93 7.94
CA HIS A 58 -9.71 16.97 7.32
C HIS A 58 -11.16 16.53 7.15
N GLU A 59 -11.38 15.33 6.61
CA GLU A 59 -12.70 14.76 6.33
C GLU A 59 -13.38 14.19 7.58
N LYS A 60 -12.63 14.01 8.68
CA LYS A 60 -13.11 13.36 9.92
C LYS A 60 -13.71 11.96 9.67
N SER A 61 -13.23 11.30 8.61
CA SER A 61 -13.62 9.95 8.20
C SER A 61 -12.37 9.18 7.77
N THR A 62 -12.40 7.87 7.92
CA THR A 62 -11.41 6.95 7.35
C THR A 62 -12.05 5.98 6.35
N ASP A 63 -13.14 6.40 5.69
CA ASP A 63 -13.80 5.58 4.68
C ASP A 63 -12.84 5.23 3.53
N GLY A 64 -12.79 3.95 3.17
CA GLY A 64 -11.87 3.43 2.16
C GLY A 64 -10.45 3.18 2.65
N LEU A 65 -10.10 3.54 3.90
CA LEU A 65 -8.81 3.19 4.50
C LEU A 65 -8.95 1.92 5.34
N SER A 66 -8.21 0.87 4.97
CA SER A 66 -8.16 -0.36 5.75
C SER A 66 -7.37 -0.16 7.04
N HIS A 67 -8.03 -0.28 8.19
CA HIS A 67 -7.37 -0.18 9.49
C HIS A 67 -6.34 -1.30 9.74
N TRP A 68 -6.56 -2.51 9.19
CA TRP A 68 -5.60 -3.60 9.32
C TRP A 68 -4.32 -3.37 8.50
N LEU A 69 -4.43 -2.72 7.34
CA LEU A 69 -3.30 -2.38 6.48
C LEU A 69 -2.31 -1.50 7.25
N VAL A 70 -2.78 -0.34 7.73
CA VAL A 70 -1.93 0.63 8.44
C VAL A 70 -1.43 0.11 9.79
N LEU A 71 -2.17 -0.78 10.45
CA LEU A 71 -1.69 -1.47 11.65
C LEU A 71 -0.52 -2.41 11.34
N LEU A 72 -0.66 -3.27 10.31
CA LEU A 72 0.38 -4.22 9.94
C LEU A 72 1.62 -3.53 9.39
N TRP A 73 1.47 -2.40 8.69
CA TRP A 73 2.58 -1.52 8.33
C TRP A 73 3.31 -0.99 9.56
N GLY A 74 2.58 -0.47 10.54
CA GLY A 74 3.14 -0.01 11.80
C GLY A 74 3.88 -1.10 12.58
N ILE A 75 3.33 -2.33 12.64
CA ILE A 75 3.97 -3.47 13.31
C ILE A 75 5.22 -3.92 12.53
N SER A 76 5.12 -4.05 11.20
CA SER A 76 6.24 -4.47 10.35
C SER A 76 7.41 -3.51 10.45
N ALA A 77 7.15 -2.21 10.61
CA ALA A 77 8.17 -1.20 10.81
C ALA A 77 9.09 -1.49 12.00
N GLY A 78 8.60 -2.06 13.11
CA GLY A 78 9.47 -2.42 14.24
C GLY A 78 10.44 -3.56 13.92
N PHE A 79 10.04 -4.50 13.06
CA PHE A 79 10.94 -5.56 12.58
C PHE A 79 11.96 -5.00 11.58
N LEU A 80 11.51 -4.16 10.64
CA LEU A 80 12.38 -3.52 9.66
C LEU A 80 13.36 -2.53 10.31
N GLY A 81 12.91 -1.78 11.31
CA GLY A 81 13.73 -0.85 12.09
C GLY A 81 14.84 -1.59 12.82
N ALA A 82 14.51 -2.65 13.55
CA ALA A 82 15.53 -3.47 14.22
C ALA A 82 16.52 -4.08 13.21
N TYR A 83 16.03 -4.57 12.07
CA TYR A 83 16.86 -5.11 11.00
C TYR A 83 17.84 -4.07 10.43
N THR A 84 17.35 -2.89 10.03
CA THR A 84 18.17 -1.83 9.41
C THR A 84 19.18 -1.22 10.38
N ILE A 85 18.82 -1.09 11.67
CA ILE A 85 19.72 -0.61 12.74
C ILE A 85 20.84 -1.60 13.04
N VAL A 86 20.54 -2.91 13.06
CA VAL A 86 21.56 -3.93 13.35
C VAL A 86 22.48 -4.15 12.14
N LEU A 87 21.96 -4.06 10.92
CA LEU A 87 22.77 -4.10 9.69
C LEU A 87 23.59 -2.84 9.43
N ASP A 88 23.36 -1.77 10.21
CA ASP A 88 24.03 -0.48 10.06
C ASP A 88 23.91 0.02 8.60
N LEU A 89 22.66 0.11 8.11
CA LEU A 89 22.38 0.74 6.83
C LEU A 89 22.59 2.26 6.92
N ASN A 90 22.56 2.96 5.79
CA ASN A 90 22.63 4.41 5.81
C ASN A 90 21.50 5.04 6.65
N ILE A 91 21.74 6.27 7.11
CA ILE A 91 20.81 6.99 8.00
C ILE A 91 19.40 7.09 7.39
N PRO A 92 19.21 7.41 6.10
CA PRO A 92 17.88 7.42 5.51
C PRO A 92 17.10 6.11 5.63
N LEU A 93 17.74 4.97 5.36
CA LEU A 93 17.10 3.65 5.42
C LEU A 93 16.86 3.18 6.86
N ILE A 94 17.64 3.67 7.84
CA ILE A 94 17.35 3.48 9.26
C ILE A 94 16.15 4.34 9.72
N LEU A 95 16.09 5.60 9.29
CA LEU A 95 15.00 6.52 9.68
C LEU A 95 13.67 6.16 9.04
N GLN A 96 13.71 5.58 7.85
CA GLN A 96 12.53 5.24 7.06
C GLN A 96 11.47 4.41 7.82
N PRO A 97 11.79 3.22 8.36
CA PRO A 97 10.80 2.43 9.10
C PRO A 97 10.30 3.18 10.34
N GLN A 98 11.11 4.01 10.98
CA GLN A 98 10.70 4.77 12.16
C GLN A 98 9.61 5.78 11.83
N LEU A 99 9.88 6.62 10.82
CA LEU A 99 8.95 7.65 10.41
C LEU A 99 7.68 7.03 9.83
N PHE A 100 7.83 6.05 8.94
CA PHE A 100 6.69 5.37 8.31
C PHE A 100 5.84 4.61 9.33
N GLY A 101 6.48 3.89 10.25
CA GLY A 101 5.81 3.12 11.29
C GLY A 101 5.02 3.99 12.24
N VAL A 102 5.60 5.09 12.73
CA VAL A 102 4.91 6.05 13.60
C VAL A 102 3.71 6.67 12.88
N LEU A 103 3.89 7.14 11.63
CA LEU A 103 2.80 7.71 10.85
C LEU A 103 1.70 6.67 10.58
N SER A 104 2.06 5.41 10.32
CA SER A 104 1.12 4.30 10.15
C SER A 104 0.30 4.03 11.42
N LEU A 105 0.94 4.05 12.60
CA LEU A 105 0.25 3.86 13.88
C LEU A 105 -0.62 5.07 14.28
N ILE A 106 -0.23 6.28 13.90
CA ILE A 106 -1.09 7.48 14.00
C ILE A 106 -2.32 7.32 13.10
N SER A 107 -2.11 6.90 11.85
CA SER A 107 -3.20 6.63 10.89
C SER A 107 -4.14 5.56 11.41
N TRP A 108 -3.60 4.48 11.99
CA TRP A 108 -4.40 3.46 12.64
C TRP A 108 -5.22 4.02 13.81
N GLY A 109 -4.62 4.89 14.63
CA GLY A 109 -5.34 5.64 15.68
C GLY A 109 -6.49 6.48 15.13
N GLN A 110 -6.31 7.12 13.97
CA GLN A 110 -7.39 7.82 13.28
C GLN A 110 -8.51 6.87 12.85
N CYS A 111 -8.19 5.66 12.36
CA CYS A 111 -9.21 4.65 12.06
C CYS A 111 -9.99 4.24 13.31
N GLN A 112 -9.33 4.11 14.46
CA GLN A 112 -10.02 3.79 15.72
C GLN A 112 -10.99 4.90 16.15
N TYR A 113 -10.63 6.16 15.92
CA TYR A 113 -11.45 7.30 16.32
C TYR A 113 -12.57 7.61 15.31
N TYR A 114 -12.23 7.82 14.03
CA TYR A 114 -13.19 8.26 13.01
C TYR A 114 -13.99 7.11 12.40
N GLY A 115 -13.34 5.97 12.11
CA GLY A 115 -14.01 4.81 11.50
C GLY A 115 -14.82 4.02 12.53
N GLU A 116 -14.14 3.54 13.57
CA GLU A 116 -14.74 2.65 14.58
C GLU A 116 -15.52 3.39 15.68
N ARG A 117 -15.54 4.73 15.62
CA ARG A 117 -16.27 5.60 16.56
C ARG A 117 -15.92 5.38 18.03
N ARG A 118 -14.69 4.92 18.33
CA ARG A 118 -14.21 4.81 19.71
C ARG A 118 -13.99 6.19 20.31
N SER A 119 -14.02 6.30 21.63
CA SER A 119 -13.73 7.57 22.30
C SER A 119 -12.30 8.06 21.98
N GLY A 120 -12.09 9.38 21.89
CA GLY A 120 -10.77 9.93 21.57
C GLY A 120 -9.68 9.51 22.56
N ARG A 121 -10.03 9.39 23.85
CA ARG A 121 -9.09 8.89 24.89
C ARG A 121 -8.69 7.44 24.63
N THR A 122 -9.65 6.60 24.27
CA THR A 122 -9.39 5.18 23.95
C THR A 122 -8.54 5.06 22.70
N ALA A 123 -8.88 5.76 21.62
CA ALA A 123 -8.13 5.73 20.36
C ALA A 123 -6.69 6.21 20.54
N THR A 124 -6.47 7.32 21.26
CA THR A 124 -5.13 7.81 21.57
C THR A 124 -4.35 6.83 22.45
N ALA A 125 -4.98 6.27 23.50
CA ALA A 125 -4.33 5.28 24.36
C ALA A 125 -3.93 4.02 23.57
N MET A 126 -4.77 3.56 22.64
CA MET A 126 -4.46 2.44 21.75
C MET A 126 -3.28 2.76 20.83
N ALA A 127 -3.28 3.92 20.16
CA ALA A 127 -2.20 4.31 19.26
C ALA A 127 -0.86 4.46 20.02
N VAL A 128 -0.86 5.14 21.17
CA VAL A 128 0.33 5.29 22.02
C VAL A 128 0.78 3.94 22.56
N GLY A 129 -0.14 3.09 23.02
CA GLY A 129 0.18 1.73 23.46
C GLY A 129 0.83 0.91 22.35
N ALA A 130 0.30 0.95 21.14
CA ALA A 130 0.88 0.28 19.98
C ALA A 130 2.28 0.82 19.65
N MET A 131 2.48 2.14 19.66
CA MET A 131 3.81 2.75 19.43
C MET A 131 4.83 2.33 20.50
N LEU A 132 4.43 2.31 21.78
CA LEU A 132 5.31 1.88 22.86
C LEU A 132 5.65 0.38 22.77
N LEU A 133 4.69 -0.46 22.39
CA LEU A 133 4.92 -1.89 22.20
C LEU A 133 5.86 -2.16 21.03
N VAL A 134 5.62 -1.53 19.87
CA VAL A 134 6.46 -1.69 18.68
C VAL A 134 7.85 -1.12 18.91
N GLY A 135 7.97 0.09 19.46
CA GLY A 135 9.27 0.71 19.76
C GLY A 135 10.04 -0.01 20.86
N GLY A 136 9.35 -0.51 21.89
CA GLY A 136 9.95 -1.34 22.94
C GLY A 136 10.43 -2.69 22.41
N PHE A 137 9.65 -3.32 21.54
CA PHE A 137 10.05 -4.53 20.83
C PHE A 137 11.29 -4.29 19.97
N GLU A 138 11.29 -3.24 19.14
CA GLU A 138 12.42 -2.88 18.29
C GLU A 138 13.70 -2.67 19.12
N ALA A 139 13.63 -1.81 20.14
CA ALA A 139 14.76 -1.54 21.02
C ALA A 139 15.28 -2.84 21.67
N GLY A 140 14.37 -3.67 22.18
CA GLY A 140 14.72 -4.98 22.76
C GLY A 140 15.45 -5.88 21.77
N MET A 141 14.96 -5.99 20.54
CA MET A 141 15.59 -6.79 19.48
C MET A 141 16.96 -6.23 19.07
N VAL A 142 17.09 -4.90 18.95
CA VAL A 142 18.38 -4.26 18.64
C VAL A 142 19.41 -4.58 19.71
N PHE A 143 19.09 -4.41 21.00
CA PHE A 143 20.04 -4.71 22.08
C PHE A 143 20.36 -6.19 22.17
N ALA A 144 19.37 -7.07 21.97
CA ALA A 144 19.58 -8.52 22.00
C ALA A 144 20.46 -9.02 20.86
N LEU A 145 20.25 -8.52 19.64
CA LEU A 145 20.92 -9.05 18.44
C LEU A 145 22.22 -8.32 18.09
N ARG A 146 22.39 -7.03 18.44
CA ARG A 146 23.57 -6.25 18.01
C ARG A 146 24.89 -6.87 18.47
N SER A 147 24.96 -7.30 19.74
CA SER A 147 26.16 -7.96 20.27
C SER A 147 26.43 -9.30 19.57
N ALA A 148 25.40 -10.14 19.42
CA ALA A 148 25.49 -11.45 18.78
C ALA A 148 25.84 -11.37 17.29
N TYR A 149 25.32 -10.36 16.59
CA TYR A 149 25.59 -10.07 15.18
C TYR A 149 27.03 -9.57 14.98
N ASN A 150 27.49 -8.64 15.82
CA ASN A 150 28.86 -8.13 15.78
C ASN A 150 29.89 -9.23 16.11
N ALA A 151 29.55 -10.16 17.01
CA ALA A 151 30.34 -11.35 17.31
C ALA A 151 30.29 -12.41 16.20
N ARG A 152 29.55 -12.17 15.10
CA ARG A 152 29.36 -13.09 13.96
C ARG A 152 28.89 -14.48 14.38
N THR A 153 28.07 -14.55 15.43
CA THR A 153 27.47 -15.81 15.88
C THR A 153 26.35 -16.24 14.91
N GLU A 154 26.22 -17.54 14.69
CA GLU A 154 25.14 -18.12 13.88
C GLU A 154 23.75 -17.65 14.33
N ALA A 155 23.53 -17.61 15.66
CA ALA A 155 22.26 -17.14 16.23
C ALA A 155 22.00 -15.64 15.96
N GLY A 156 23.03 -14.79 16.03
CA GLY A 156 22.93 -13.37 15.72
C GLY A 156 22.63 -13.12 14.24
N LEU A 157 23.34 -13.81 13.35
CA LEU A 157 23.12 -13.71 11.89
C LEU A 157 21.69 -14.13 11.53
N HIS A 158 21.27 -15.33 11.92
CA HIS A 158 19.92 -15.83 11.63
C HIS A 158 18.82 -14.99 12.29
N GLY A 159 19.07 -14.46 13.50
CA GLY A 159 18.13 -13.57 14.19
C GLY A 159 17.88 -12.28 13.42
N VAL A 160 18.93 -11.66 12.87
CA VAL A 160 18.79 -10.46 12.03
C VAL A 160 18.09 -10.80 10.72
N GLN A 161 18.45 -11.90 10.06
CA GLN A 161 17.79 -12.35 8.82
C GLN A 161 16.28 -12.57 9.04
N PHE A 162 15.90 -13.18 10.16
CA PHE A 162 14.51 -13.39 10.53
C PHE A 162 13.74 -12.06 10.59
N LEU A 163 14.31 -11.00 11.17
CA LEU A 163 13.64 -9.70 11.25
C LEU A 163 13.29 -9.13 9.87
N GLY A 164 14.24 -9.16 8.93
CA GLY A 164 14.03 -8.68 7.56
C GLY A 164 13.00 -9.51 6.79
N ILE A 165 13.08 -10.84 6.88
CA ILE A 165 12.15 -11.76 6.22
C ILE A 165 10.74 -11.61 6.82
N PHE A 166 10.63 -11.58 8.14
CA PHE A 166 9.33 -11.48 8.81
C PHE A 166 8.64 -10.14 8.52
N SER A 167 9.39 -9.04 8.49
CA SER A 167 8.88 -7.74 8.06
C SER A 167 8.30 -7.80 6.63
N SER A 168 9.03 -8.43 5.70
CA SER A 168 8.62 -8.61 4.30
C SER A 168 7.31 -9.41 4.19
N VAL A 169 7.19 -10.49 4.97
CA VAL A 169 5.97 -11.30 5.05
C VAL A 169 4.80 -10.48 5.59
N LEU A 170 5.00 -9.72 6.67
CA LEU A 170 3.95 -8.87 7.24
C LEU A 170 3.44 -7.81 6.26
N ILE A 171 4.34 -7.13 5.54
CA ILE A 171 3.95 -6.14 4.52
C ILE A 171 3.16 -6.80 3.39
N SER A 172 3.59 -7.98 2.94
CA SER A 172 2.87 -8.75 1.91
C SER A 172 1.47 -9.14 2.36
N LEU A 173 1.33 -9.61 3.60
CA LEU A 173 0.03 -9.96 4.19
C LEU A 173 -0.86 -8.73 4.40
N ALA A 174 -0.28 -7.56 4.70
CA ALA A 174 -1.02 -6.32 4.84
C ALA A 174 -1.76 -5.94 3.54
N LEU A 175 -1.16 -6.22 2.38
CA LEU A 175 -1.74 -5.96 1.06
C LEU A 175 -2.71 -7.06 0.59
N LEU A 176 -2.79 -8.21 1.28
CA LEU A 176 -3.62 -9.33 0.84
C LEU A 176 -5.11 -8.97 0.66
N PRO A 177 -5.77 -8.24 1.59
CA PRO A 177 -7.17 -7.84 1.39
C PRO A 177 -7.37 -7.03 0.11
N GLN A 178 -6.39 -6.19 -0.24
CA GLN A 178 -6.43 -5.37 -1.45
C GLN A 178 -6.41 -6.24 -2.71
N TYR A 179 -5.55 -7.27 -2.75
CA TYR A 179 -5.52 -8.21 -3.88
C TYR A 179 -6.82 -8.98 -4.04
N LEU A 180 -7.42 -9.41 -2.93
CA LEU A 180 -8.70 -10.10 -2.94
C LEU A 180 -9.83 -9.21 -3.46
N GLU A 181 -9.83 -7.93 -3.09
CA GLU A 181 -10.79 -6.94 -3.59
C GLU A 181 -10.64 -6.71 -5.10
N ILE A 182 -9.41 -6.50 -5.59
CA ILE A 182 -9.13 -6.33 -7.02
C ILE A 182 -9.58 -7.56 -7.80
N TRP A 183 -9.32 -8.76 -7.27
CA TRP A 183 -9.73 -10.02 -7.90
C TRP A 183 -11.25 -10.18 -7.95
N ARG A 184 -11.95 -9.81 -6.87
CA ARG A 184 -13.42 -9.90 -6.77
C ARG A 184 -14.13 -8.85 -7.64
N LEU A 185 -13.71 -7.59 -7.57
CA LEU A 185 -14.35 -6.47 -8.26
C LEU A 185 -13.94 -6.37 -9.74
N ARG A 186 -12.83 -7.01 -10.13
CA ARG A 186 -12.25 -6.90 -11.49
C ARG A 186 -12.03 -5.44 -11.91
N GLU A 187 -11.68 -4.64 -10.92
CA GLU A 187 -11.40 -3.21 -10.98
C GLU A 187 -10.61 -2.82 -9.73
N VAL A 188 -9.69 -1.87 -9.87
CA VAL A 188 -8.96 -1.29 -8.75
C VAL A 188 -9.74 -0.07 -8.26
N VAL A 189 -10.60 -0.30 -7.26
CA VAL A 189 -11.44 0.71 -6.61
C VAL A 189 -10.77 1.17 -5.31
N GLY A 190 -10.87 2.46 -4.98
CA GLY A 190 -10.45 3.00 -3.67
C GLY A 190 -8.96 3.31 -3.52
N LEU A 191 -8.07 2.75 -4.35
CA LEU A 191 -6.64 3.08 -4.34
C LEU A 191 -6.26 4.17 -5.34
N SER A 192 -5.46 5.13 -4.87
CA SER A 192 -4.80 6.09 -5.75
C SER A 192 -3.63 5.42 -6.48
N VAL A 193 -3.72 5.28 -7.80
CA VAL A 193 -2.60 4.75 -8.61
C VAL A 193 -1.33 5.59 -8.42
N LEU A 194 -1.50 6.91 -8.19
CA LEU A 194 -0.39 7.80 -7.87
C LEU A 194 0.26 7.44 -6.53
N PHE A 195 -0.55 7.12 -5.51
CA PHE A 195 -0.04 6.65 -4.21
C PHE A 195 0.81 5.39 -4.36
N MET A 196 0.30 4.38 -5.08
CA MET A 196 1.04 3.13 -5.33
C MET A 196 2.31 3.37 -6.14
N ALA A 197 2.29 4.30 -7.10
CA ALA A 197 3.47 4.65 -7.88
C ALA A 197 4.56 5.33 -7.03
N VAL A 198 4.18 6.23 -6.12
CA VAL A 198 5.11 6.87 -5.19
C VAL A 198 5.69 5.84 -4.20
N ASP A 199 4.88 4.88 -3.73
CA ASP A 199 5.32 3.77 -2.88
C ASP A 199 6.39 2.90 -3.57
N MET A 200 6.08 2.47 -4.81
CA MET A 200 6.98 1.71 -5.66
C MET A 200 8.30 2.47 -5.91
N LEU A 201 8.24 3.78 -6.16
CA LEU A 201 9.44 4.62 -6.31
C LEU A 201 10.29 4.63 -5.02
N GLY A 202 9.65 4.67 -3.85
CA GLY A 202 10.31 4.55 -2.55
C GLY A 202 11.18 3.28 -2.47
N GLY A 203 10.61 2.14 -2.88
CA GLY A 203 11.33 0.86 -2.96
C GLY A 203 12.48 0.88 -3.96
N VAL A 204 12.25 1.38 -5.18
CA VAL A 204 13.29 1.46 -6.24
C VAL A 204 14.49 2.30 -5.79
N PHE A 205 14.25 3.48 -5.22
CA PHE A 205 15.33 4.34 -4.74
C PHE A 205 16.07 3.74 -3.55
N SER A 206 15.38 2.99 -2.69
CA SER A 206 16.00 2.26 -1.57
C SER A 206 16.88 1.10 -2.05
N ASP A 207 16.47 0.36 -3.09
CA ASP A 207 17.30 -0.66 -3.73
C ASP A 207 18.54 -0.06 -4.41
N LEU A 208 18.36 1.04 -5.15
CA LEU A 208 19.49 1.75 -5.76
C LEU A 208 20.45 2.25 -4.68
N SER A 209 19.94 2.77 -3.56
CA SER A 209 20.76 3.16 -2.42
C SER A 209 21.65 2.01 -1.91
N LEU A 210 21.10 0.80 -1.78
CA LEU A 210 21.85 -0.39 -1.38
C LEU A 210 22.93 -0.78 -2.40
N ALA A 211 22.66 -0.60 -3.70
CA ALA A 211 23.63 -0.89 -4.74
C ALA A 211 24.88 0.01 -4.68
N PHE A 212 24.78 1.21 -4.11
CA PHE A 212 25.89 2.16 -3.96
C PHE A 212 26.58 2.15 -2.58
N LYS A 213 26.12 1.32 -1.63
CA LYS A 213 26.73 1.17 -0.29
C LYS A 213 28.19 0.64 -0.36
N GLY A 214 28.50 -0.16 -1.38
CA GLY A 214 29.78 -0.87 -1.52
C GLY A 214 29.96 -2.02 -0.52
N GLY A 215 30.95 -2.87 -0.75
CA GLY A 215 31.16 -4.10 0.02
C GLY A 215 30.23 -5.26 -0.40
N GLU A 216 29.91 -6.16 0.55
CA GLU A 216 28.99 -7.27 0.28
C GLU A 216 27.55 -6.75 0.08
N PHE A 217 26.96 -7.09 -1.06
CA PHE A 217 25.59 -6.71 -1.38
C PHE A 217 24.60 -7.36 -0.41
N ASN A 218 23.81 -6.55 0.29
CA ASN A 218 22.83 -7.00 1.28
C ASN A 218 21.58 -7.55 0.60
N VAL A 219 21.65 -8.79 0.11
CA VAL A 219 20.59 -9.46 -0.66
C VAL A 219 19.25 -9.42 0.08
N ILE A 220 19.23 -9.67 1.39
CA ILE A 220 17.98 -9.71 2.16
C ILE A 220 17.34 -8.32 2.23
N ALA A 221 18.14 -7.25 2.39
CA ALA A 221 17.61 -5.89 2.40
C ALA A 221 17.05 -5.52 1.02
N ALA A 222 17.74 -5.90 -0.05
CA ALA A 222 17.27 -5.70 -1.42
C ALA A 222 15.98 -6.48 -1.69
N VAL A 223 15.88 -7.74 -1.24
CA VAL A 223 14.65 -8.54 -1.36
C VAL A 223 13.48 -7.85 -0.66
N THR A 224 13.68 -7.28 0.53
CA THR A 224 12.63 -6.56 1.26
C THR A 224 12.06 -5.40 0.44
N TYR A 225 12.91 -4.57 -0.18
CA TYR A 225 12.46 -3.42 -0.96
C TYR A 225 11.96 -3.81 -2.35
N THR A 226 12.64 -4.73 -3.04
CA THR A 226 12.21 -5.29 -4.32
C THR A 226 10.84 -5.97 -4.20
N LEU A 227 10.53 -6.59 -3.05
CA LEU A 227 9.20 -7.17 -2.80
C LEU A 227 8.11 -6.09 -2.81
N VAL A 228 8.33 -4.94 -2.18
CA VAL A 228 7.41 -3.79 -2.25
C VAL A 228 7.24 -3.34 -3.69
N VAL A 229 8.35 -3.16 -4.43
CA VAL A 229 8.32 -2.78 -5.84
C VAL A 229 7.49 -3.76 -6.68
N GLY A 230 7.68 -5.06 -6.46
CA GLY A 230 6.95 -6.11 -7.18
C GLY A 230 5.47 -6.13 -6.85
N LEU A 231 5.11 -6.06 -5.57
CA LEU A 231 3.72 -6.04 -5.12
C LEU A 231 2.98 -4.81 -5.67
N ASP A 232 3.55 -3.63 -5.51
CA ASP A 232 2.93 -2.40 -6.01
C ASP A 232 2.86 -2.39 -7.53
N GLY A 233 3.89 -2.89 -8.21
CA GLY A 233 3.92 -3.08 -9.65
C GLY A 233 2.77 -3.96 -10.15
N ILE A 234 2.45 -5.06 -9.46
CA ILE A 234 1.31 -5.92 -9.82
C ILE A 234 -0.01 -5.14 -9.68
N VAL A 235 -0.19 -4.36 -8.62
CA VAL A 235 -1.39 -3.55 -8.41
C VAL A 235 -1.52 -2.47 -9.48
N ILE A 236 -0.44 -1.78 -9.82
CA ILE A 236 -0.41 -0.75 -10.88
C ILE A 236 -0.76 -1.38 -12.23
N LEU A 237 -0.15 -2.51 -12.58
CA LEU A 237 -0.48 -3.23 -13.81
C LEU A 237 -1.95 -3.66 -13.84
N ALA A 238 -2.49 -4.15 -12.71
CA ALA A 238 -3.90 -4.48 -12.58
C ALA A 238 -4.78 -3.24 -12.80
N ALA A 239 -4.41 -2.08 -12.25
CA ALA A 239 -5.16 -0.83 -12.43
C ALA A 239 -5.16 -0.36 -13.89
N LEU A 240 -4.00 -0.37 -14.55
CA LEU A 240 -3.86 0.01 -15.96
C LEU A 240 -4.66 -0.89 -16.90
N ILE A 241 -4.84 -2.16 -16.54
CA ILE A 241 -5.54 -3.15 -17.36
C ILE A 241 -7.04 -3.20 -17.04
N LEU A 242 -7.41 -3.22 -15.76
CA LEU A 242 -8.78 -3.46 -15.30
C LEU A 242 -9.63 -2.20 -15.28
N ASN A 243 -9.09 -1.03 -14.92
CA ASN A 243 -9.89 0.20 -14.79
C ASN A 243 -10.43 0.69 -16.14
N PRO A 244 -9.65 0.75 -17.24
CA PRO A 244 -10.18 1.09 -18.55
C PRO A 244 -11.22 0.09 -19.05
N ARG A 245 -11.05 -1.20 -18.69
CA ARG A 245 -12.02 -2.25 -19.04
C ARG A 245 -13.32 -2.12 -18.25
N ALA A 246 -13.25 -1.79 -16.97
CA ALA A 246 -14.41 -1.53 -16.14
C ALA A 246 -15.19 -0.30 -16.63
N GLU A 247 -14.47 0.76 -16.97
CA GLU A 247 -15.05 1.96 -17.57
C GLU A 247 -15.77 1.66 -18.88
N LYS A 248 -15.16 0.86 -19.76
CA LYS A 248 -15.81 0.41 -20.99
C LYS A 248 -17.08 -0.41 -20.72
N ARG A 249 -17.06 -1.32 -19.75
CA ARG A 249 -18.26 -2.10 -19.35
C ARG A 249 -19.39 -1.20 -18.86
N ARG A 250 -19.07 -0.18 -18.06
CA ARG A 250 -20.05 0.81 -17.57
C ARG A 250 -20.68 1.61 -18.69
N ARG A 251 -19.87 2.06 -19.67
CA ARG A 251 -20.36 2.81 -20.82
C ARG A 251 -21.33 2.01 -21.68
N LEU A 252 -20.98 0.76 -21.99
CA LEU A 252 -21.85 -0.13 -22.78
C LEU A 252 -23.17 -0.40 -22.06
N ALA A 253 -23.12 -0.73 -20.76
CA ALA A 253 -24.32 -0.95 -19.96
C ALA A 253 -25.21 0.31 -19.83
N GLY A 254 -24.63 1.51 -19.85
CA GLY A 254 -25.39 2.76 -19.86
C GLY A 254 -26.12 3.01 -21.18
N THR A 255 -25.47 2.72 -22.31
CA THR A 255 -26.08 2.83 -23.65
C THR A 255 -27.23 1.83 -23.83
N ASP A 256 -27.09 0.60 -23.35
CA ASP A 256 -28.15 -0.43 -23.43
C ASP A 256 -29.41 -0.05 -22.63
N LEU A 257 -29.27 0.72 -21.55
CA LEU A 257 -30.40 1.23 -20.75
C LEU A 257 -31.10 2.43 -21.40
N GLU A 258 -30.37 3.23 -22.19
CA GLU A 258 -30.90 4.41 -22.89
C GLU A 258 -31.56 4.03 -24.23
N GLU A 259 -31.10 2.96 -24.87
CA GLU A 259 -31.70 2.39 -26.10
C GLU A 259 -32.83 1.38 -25.84
N ALA A 260 -33.10 1.00 -24.59
CA ALA A 260 -34.26 0.20 -24.25
C ALA A 260 -35.53 0.96 -24.64
N PRO A 261 -36.33 0.48 -25.61
CA PRO A 261 -37.51 1.18 -26.04
C PRO A 261 -38.45 1.30 -24.84
N VAL A 262 -38.81 2.54 -24.47
CA VAL A 262 -39.95 2.81 -23.59
C VAL A 262 -41.11 2.03 -24.18
N GLU A 263 -41.48 0.93 -23.53
CA GLU A 263 -42.48 0.01 -24.01
C GLU A 263 -43.81 0.77 -24.05
N SER A 264 -44.10 1.35 -25.21
CA SER A 264 -45.28 2.16 -25.51
C SER A 264 -46.56 1.31 -25.57
N THR A 265 -46.55 0.11 -24.98
CA THR A 265 -47.62 -0.89 -25.01
C THR A 265 -48.78 -0.54 -24.06
N THR A 266 -48.62 0.41 -23.13
CA THR A 266 -49.71 0.75 -22.20
C THR A 266 -50.62 1.89 -22.69
N ILE A 267 -50.16 2.78 -23.59
CA ILE A 267 -50.97 3.95 -23.99
C ILE A 267 -52.01 3.63 -25.08
N THR A 268 -51.77 2.62 -25.94
CA THR A 268 -52.71 2.29 -27.02
C THR A 268 -53.96 1.54 -26.54
N ARG A 269 -53.93 0.87 -25.38
CA ARG A 269 -55.08 0.10 -24.89
C ARG A 269 -56.14 0.96 -24.19
N VAL A 270 -55.76 2.10 -23.61
CA VAL A 270 -56.69 2.98 -22.86
C VAL A 270 -57.45 3.95 -23.79
N ALA A 271 -56.88 4.30 -24.95
CA ALA A 271 -57.52 5.23 -25.89
C ALA A 271 -58.76 4.65 -26.63
N SER A 272 -59.04 3.35 -26.49
CA SER A 272 -60.18 2.70 -27.16
C SER A 272 -61.47 2.62 -26.32
N LEU A 273 -61.48 3.12 -25.08
CA LEU A 273 -62.58 2.91 -24.13
C LEU A 273 -63.35 4.16 -23.68
N CYS A 274 -63.06 5.35 -24.21
CA CYS A 274 -63.81 6.56 -23.82
C CYS A 274 -64.66 7.09 -24.99
N PRO A 275 -66.01 7.08 -24.88
CA PRO A 275 -66.87 7.75 -25.85
C PRO A 275 -66.80 9.28 -25.68
N SER A 276 -66.80 9.95 -26.83
CA SER A 276 -66.85 11.40 -27.05
C SER A 276 -67.82 12.15 -26.11
N ALA A 277 -67.31 13.17 -25.40
CA ALA A 277 -68.10 14.21 -24.78
C ALA A 277 -67.80 15.55 -25.47
N LYS A 278 -68.87 16.20 -25.94
CA LYS A 278 -68.89 17.46 -26.70
C LYS A 278 -68.31 18.63 -25.90
N GLU A 279 -67.60 19.50 -26.61
CA GLU A 279 -67.12 20.81 -26.15
C GLU A 279 -68.28 21.79 -25.90
N THR A 280 -68.14 22.64 -24.87
CA THR A 280 -68.84 23.93 -24.73
C THR A 280 -67.86 25.01 -24.20
N PRO A 281 -67.95 26.28 -24.65
CA PRO A 281 -66.92 27.32 -24.45
C PRO A 281 -67.08 28.12 -23.14
N PRO A 282 -66.17 29.09 -22.83
CA PRO A 282 -65.86 29.53 -21.47
C PRO A 282 -66.65 30.78 -21.03
N ASP A 283 -67.03 30.82 -19.75
CA ASP A 283 -67.53 32.03 -19.08
C ASP A 283 -66.54 32.54 -18.00
N ASP A 284 -66.04 33.73 -18.31
CA ASP A 284 -65.61 34.88 -17.51
C ASP A 284 -65.90 34.89 -15.99
N ILE A 285 -64.86 34.93 -15.13
CA ILE A 285 -64.90 35.58 -13.81
C ILE A 285 -63.51 36.18 -13.46
N SER A 286 -63.51 37.48 -13.18
CA SER A 286 -62.40 38.34 -12.74
C SER A 286 -61.86 38.04 -11.32
N PRO A 287 -60.64 38.50 -10.95
CA PRO A 287 -59.99 38.18 -9.67
C PRO A 287 -60.25 39.21 -8.57
N PRO A 288 -60.12 38.86 -7.27
CA PRO A 288 -59.93 39.85 -6.22
C PRO A 288 -58.49 39.91 -5.69
N SER A 289 -58.20 41.10 -5.18
CA SER A 289 -56.95 41.75 -4.83
C SER A 289 -56.25 41.28 -3.55
N LEU A 290 -54.95 41.59 -3.54
CA LEU A 290 -54.00 41.77 -2.43
C LEU A 290 -54.61 42.29 -1.11
N ASP A 291 -54.13 41.77 0.02
CA ASP A 291 -53.79 42.63 1.17
C ASP A 291 -52.69 42.02 2.06
N ALA A 292 -51.98 42.91 2.75
CA ALA A 292 -50.73 42.76 3.49
C ALA A 292 -50.89 42.36 4.98
N GLY A 293 -49.76 42.05 5.64
CA GLY A 293 -49.62 41.91 7.10
C GLY A 293 -48.72 40.70 7.46
N GLN A 294 -47.43 40.82 7.75
CA GLN A 294 -46.74 41.43 8.91
C GLN A 294 -46.70 40.50 10.15
N ASP A 295 -45.58 40.60 10.88
CA ASP A 295 -45.13 39.87 12.10
C ASP A 295 -44.64 38.42 11.93
N GLY A 296 -43.57 37.96 12.59
CA GLY A 296 -42.74 38.50 13.67
C GLY A 296 -41.76 37.39 14.10
N GLY A 297 -40.60 37.76 14.65
CA GLY A 297 -39.45 36.86 14.84
C GLY A 297 -39.45 35.89 16.04
N VAL A 298 -38.23 35.67 16.55
CA VAL A 298 -37.78 34.87 17.72
C VAL A 298 -37.20 33.50 17.33
N GLU A 299 -35.88 33.32 17.16
CA GLU A 299 -34.78 33.28 18.15
C GLU A 299 -34.90 32.17 19.19
N LYS A 300 -34.04 31.14 19.12
CA LYS A 300 -33.47 30.48 20.31
C LYS A 300 -32.04 30.00 20.02
N ALA A 301 -31.12 30.56 20.80
CA ALA A 301 -29.81 30.01 21.13
C ALA A 301 -29.93 28.75 22.00
#